data_AF-A0A965IVS0-F1
#
_entry.id   AF-A0A965IVS0-F1
#
_cell.length_a   1.000
_cell.length_b   1.000
_cell.length_c   1.000
_cell.angle_alpha   90.00
_cell.angle_beta   90.00
_cell.angle_gamma   90.00
#
_symmetry.space_group_name_H-M   'P 1'
#
loop_
_entity.id
_entity.type
_entity.pdbx_description
1 polymer ?
#
loop_
_entity_poly.entity_id
_entity_poly.type
_entity_poly.pdbx_seq_one_letter_code
_entity_poly.pdbx_strand_id
1 'polypeptide(L)'
;MAHRPRLVTASLVGAVVVRPSLWATAVTQVFRLAPRGWWRRPPFLPLPPADYMEFRLVTQYGGRFLASGESIDSADVVDYLTWCKNWNRRG
;
A
#
# COMPACT_ATOMS: atom_id res chain seq x y z
N MET A 1 19.62 -11.66 0.35
CA MET A 1 18.36 -12.07 1.01
C MET A 1 17.21 -11.52 0.19
N ALA A 2 16.51 -12.35 -0.57
CA ALA A 2 15.37 -11.88 -1.37
C ALA A 2 14.17 -11.63 -0.46
N HIS A 3 13.85 -10.36 -0.18
CA HIS A 3 12.60 -9.99 0.48
C HIS A 3 11.43 -10.41 -0.41
N ARG A 4 10.78 -11.51 -0.06
CA ARG A 4 9.56 -11.95 -0.74
C ARG A 4 8.52 -10.83 -0.59
N PRO A 5 7.90 -10.36 -1.69
CA PRO A 5 6.84 -9.38 -1.58
C PRO A 5 5.75 -9.96 -0.68
N ARG A 6 5.46 -9.27 0.43
CA ARG A 6 4.35 -9.62 1.32
C ARG A 6 3.08 -9.53 0.50
N LEU A 7 2.45 -10.67 0.25
CA LEU A 7 1.24 -10.76 -0.57
C LEU A 7 0.18 -9.84 0.03
N VAL A 8 -0.38 -8.96 -0.81
CA VAL A 8 -1.61 -8.25 -0.46
C VAL A 8 -2.65 -9.31 -0.13
N THR A 9 -3.17 -9.30 1.10
CA THR A 9 -4.11 -10.33 1.54
C THR A 9 -5.50 -10.05 0.99
N ALA A 10 -6.30 -11.10 0.80
CA ALA A 10 -7.68 -10.98 0.32
C ALA A 10 -8.53 -10.07 1.23
N SER A 11 -8.28 -10.07 2.53
CA SER A 11 -8.94 -9.17 3.50
C SER A 11 -8.67 -7.70 3.19
N LEU A 12 -7.42 -7.38 2.85
CA LEU A 12 -6.97 -6.02 2.56
C LEU A 12 -7.61 -5.50 1.27
N VAL A 13 -7.64 -6.32 0.22
CA VAL A 13 -8.37 -6.01 -1.02
C VAL A 13 -9.87 -5.86 -0.75
N GLY A 14 -10.47 -6.83 -0.05
CA GLY A 14 -11.89 -6.82 0.26
C GLY A 14 -12.33 -5.57 1.03
N ALA A 15 -11.54 -5.14 2.02
CA ALA A 15 -11.81 -3.94 2.79
C ALA A 15 -11.84 -2.66 1.93
N VAL A 16 -10.99 -2.54 0.92
CA VAL A 16 -11.02 -1.38 0.00
C VAL A 16 -12.16 -1.51 -1.01
N VAL A 17 -12.38 -2.71 -1.57
CA VAL A 17 -13.41 -2.97 -2.58
C VAL A 17 -14.80 -2.63 -2.05
N VAL A 18 -15.15 -2.98 -0.81
CA VAL A 18 -16.47 -2.66 -0.23
C VAL A 18 -16.66 -1.18 0.12
N ARG A 19 -15.67 -0.31 -0.10
CA ARG A 19 -15.70 1.13 0.23
C ARG A 19 -15.49 2.00 -1.02
N PRO A 20 -16.51 2.17 -1.88
CA PRO A 20 -16.38 2.87 -3.18
C PRO A 20 -15.87 4.30 -3.04
N SER A 21 -16.18 4.95 -1.91
CA SER A 21 -15.73 6.31 -1.63
C SER A 21 -14.21 6.45 -1.48
N LEU A 22 -13.47 5.35 -1.34
CA LEU A 22 -12.00 5.32 -1.21
C LEU A 22 -11.29 4.95 -2.52
N TRP A 23 -12.00 4.46 -3.54
CA TRP A 23 -11.37 3.90 -4.74
C TRP A 23 -10.50 4.90 -5.49
N ALA A 24 -11.00 6.11 -5.74
CA ALA A 24 -10.23 7.16 -6.42
C ALA A 24 -8.95 7.49 -5.65
N THR A 25 -9.03 7.56 -4.31
CA THR A 25 -7.88 7.81 -3.45
C THR A 25 -6.89 6.64 -3.50
N ALA A 26 -7.37 5.40 -3.43
CA ALA A 26 -6.54 4.20 -3.50
C ALA A 26 -5.77 4.13 -4.82
N VAL A 27 -6.46 4.30 -5.95
CA VAL A 27 -5.85 4.33 -7.29
C VAL A 27 -4.82 5.46 -7.39
N THR A 28 -5.15 6.65 -6.89
CA THR A 28 -4.22 7.78 -6.85
C THR A 28 -2.96 7.46 -6.06
N GLN A 29 -3.09 6.87 -4.86
CA GLN A 29 -1.92 6.52 -4.05
C GLN A 29 -1.06 5.46 -4.75
N VAL A 30 -1.67 4.44 -5.35
CA VAL A 30 -0.95 3.40 -6.10
C VAL A 30 -0.09 4.03 -7.20
N PHE A 31 -0.65 4.92 -8.03
CA PHE A 31 0.12 5.58 -9.09
C PHE A 31 1.17 6.57 -8.58
N ARG A 32 0.93 7.22 -7.43
CA ARG A 32 1.91 8.13 -6.81
C ARG A 32 3.12 7.39 -6.25
N LEU A 33 2.93 6.15 -5.79
CA LEU A 33 3.98 5.33 -5.20
C LEU A 33 4.68 4.44 -6.23
N ALA A 34 4.07 4.21 -7.39
CA ALA A 34 4.66 3.43 -8.45
C ALA A 34 5.88 4.14 -9.07
N PRO A 35 6.96 3.39 -9.38
CA PRO A 35 8.13 3.96 -10.04
C PRO A 35 7.77 4.42 -11.47
N ARG A 36 8.44 5.46 -11.97
CA ARG A 36 8.27 5.91 -13.36
C ARG A 36 8.58 4.76 -14.32
N GLY A 37 7.72 4.55 -15.32
CA GLY A 37 7.90 3.51 -16.32
C GLY A 37 7.56 2.09 -15.84
N TRP A 38 6.77 1.94 -14.76
CA TRP A 38 6.27 0.64 -14.30
C TRP A 38 5.60 -0.20 -15.41
N TRP A 39 4.97 0.47 -16.39
CA TRP A 39 4.33 -0.18 -17.54
C TRP A 39 5.30 -0.74 -18.59
N ARG A 40 6.61 -0.49 -18.46
CA ARG A 40 7.61 -0.98 -19.43
C ARG A 40 8.18 -2.35 -19.05
N ARG A 41 7.89 -2.85 -17.86
CA ARG A 41 8.43 -4.12 -17.35
C ARG A 41 7.32 -4.96 -16.75
N PRO A 42 7.28 -6.28 -17.02
CA PRO A 42 6.37 -7.18 -16.34
C PRO A 42 6.60 -7.11 -14.81
N PRO A 43 5.55 -7.22 -13.98
CA PRO A 43 4.20 -7.67 -14.32
C PRO A 43 3.27 -6.55 -14.84
N PHE A 44 3.80 -5.39 -15.24
CA PHE A 44 3.03 -4.25 -15.75
C PHE A 44 1.98 -3.72 -14.76
N LEU A 45 2.22 -3.94 -13.47
CA LEU A 45 1.42 -3.36 -12.40
C LEU A 45 2.17 -2.17 -11.77
N PRO A 46 1.45 -1.12 -11.35
CA PRO A 46 2.01 0.03 -10.63
C PRO A 46 2.34 -0.35 -9.18
N LEU A 47 3.25 -1.31 -8.97
CA LEU A 47 3.66 -1.75 -7.66
C LEU A 47 4.74 -0.80 -7.10
N PRO A 48 4.62 -0.35 -5.84
CA PRO A 48 5.70 0.39 -5.18
C PRO A 48 6.97 -0.47 -5.09
N PRO A 49 8.16 0.13 -5.14
CA PRO A 49 9.43 -0.60 -4.95
C PRO A 49 9.49 -1.30 -3.59
N ALA A 50 10.15 -2.45 -3.51
CA ALA A 50 10.28 -3.22 -2.26
C ALA A 50 10.93 -2.40 -1.13
N ASP A 51 12.01 -1.67 -1.44
CA ASP A 51 12.74 -0.86 -0.46
C ASP A 51 11.87 0.28 0.09
N TYR A 52 10.99 0.86 -0.75
CA TYR A 52 10.01 1.85 -0.29
C TYR A 52 9.01 1.23 0.69
N MET A 53 8.49 0.04 0.36
CA MET A 53 7.56 -0.68 1.23
C MET A 53 8.24 -1.07 2.55
N GLU A 54 9.49 -1.51 2.52
CA GLU A 54 10.27 -1.83 3.71
C GLU A 54 10.40 -0.61 4.61
N PHE A 55 10.90 0.50 4.07
CA PHE A 55 11.02 1.77 4.80
C PHE A 55 9.70 2.20 5.43
N ARG A 56 8.60 2.11 4.67
CA ARG A 56 7.27 2.49 5.12
C ARG A 56 6.81 1.62 6.30
N LEU A 57 6.96 0.31 6.18
CA LEU A 57 6.52 -0.63 7.21
C LEU A 57 7.36 -0.50 8.48
N VAL A 58 8.67 -0.29 8.37
CA VAL A 58 9.55 -0.03 9.52
C VAL A 58 9.16 1.26 10.22
N THR A 59 8.81 2.30 9.46
CA THR A 59 8.41 3.59 10.05
C THR A 59 7.07 3.48 10.79
N GLN A 60 6.11 2.74 10.24
CA GLN A 60 4.76 2.61 10.83
C GLN A 60 4.71 1.61 11.99
N TYR A 61 5.32 0.43 11.83
CA TYR A 61 5.19 -0.68 12.78
C TYR A 61 6.49 -1.01 13.52
N GLY A 62 7.59 -0.34 13.20
CA GLY A 62 8.93 -0.65 13.74
C GLY A 62 9.61 -1.83 13.05
N GLY A 63 10.93 -1.96 13.25
CA GLY A 63 11.74 -3.01 12.60
C GLY A 63 11.36 -4.45 12.97
N ARG A 64 10.71 -4.66 14.13
CA ARG A 64 10.25 -5.99 14.56
C ARG A 64 9.11 -6.54 13.70
N PHE A 65 8.30 -5.69 13.09
CA PHE A 65 7.20 -6.10 12.21
C PHE A 65 7.69 -6.83 10.96
N LEU A 66 8.89 -6.50 10.47
CA LEU A 66 9.49 -7.20 9.35
C LEU A 66 9.93 -8.63 9.71
N ALA A 67 10.41 -8.82 10.93
CA ALA A 67 10.89 -10.11 11.44
C ALA A 67 9.77 -11.04 11.95
N SER A 68 8.63 -10.49 12.40
CA SER A 68 7.52 -11.29 12.96
C SER A 68 6.72 -12.09 11.92
N GLY A 69 6.85 -11.75 10.62
CA GLY A 69 6.01 -12.34 9.57
C GLY A 69 4.55 -11.91 9.63
N GLU A 70 4.22 -10.92 10.45
CA GLU A 70 2.87 -10.40 10.62
C GLU A 70 2.36 -9.72 9.33
N SER A 71 1.07 -9.89 9.06
CA SER A 71 0.39 -9.27 7.92
C SER A 71 -0.08 -7.86 8.26
N ILE A 72 -0.12 -6.99 7.25
CA ILE A 72 -0.72 -5.65 7.37
C ILE A 72 -2.20 -5.80 7.70
N ASP A 73 -2.68 -5.08 8.72
CA ASP A 73 -4.11 -5.02 9.02
C ASP A 73 -4.84 -4.23 7.92
N SER A 74 -5.95 -4.79 7.46
CA SER A 74 -6.86 -4.10 6.55
C SER A 74 -7.43 -2.79 7.13
N ALA A 75 -7.58 -2.69 8.45
CA ALA A 75 -8.03 -1.48 9.12
C ALA A 75 -7.04 -0.32 8.91
N ASP A 76 -5.74 -0.58 9.10
CA ASP A 76 -4.69 0.43 8.90
C ASP A 76 -4.68 1.00 7.48
N VAL A 77 -4.97 0.16 6.48
CA VAL A 77 -5.05 0.59 5.09
C VAL A 77 -6.28 1.47 4.85
N VAL A 78 -7.43 1.10 5.42
CA VAL A 78 -8.65 1.91 5.32
C VAL A 78 -8.47 3.26 6.01
N ASP A 79 -7.83 3.28 7.18
CA ASP A 79 -7.55 4.52 7.92
C ASP A 79 -6.59 5.42 7.16
N TYR A 80 -5.51 4.85 6.60
CA TYR A 80 -4.57 5.61 5.77
C TYR A 80 -5.25 6.22 4.54
N LEU A 81 -6.07 5.46 3.81
CA LEU A 81 -6.78 5.97 2.63
C LEU A 81 -7.81 7.03 2.99
N THR A 82 -8.50 6.87 4.12
CA THR A 82 -9.44 7.86 4.64
C THR A 82 -8.73 9.16 5.00
N TRP A 83 -7.57 9.07 5.64
CA TRP A 83 -6.72 10.21 5.92
C TRP A 83 -6.27 10.91 4.63
N CYS A 84 -5.74 10.17 3.64
CA CYS A 84 -5.32 10.75 2.35
C CYS A 84 -6.48 11.46 1.64
N LYS A 85 -7.67 10.86 1.65
CA LYS A 85 -8.86 11.44 1.04
C LYS A 85 -9.23 12.77 1.71
N ASN A 86 -9.19 12.82 3.04
CA ASN A 86 -9.52 14.02 3.80
C ASN A 86 -8.46 15.11 3.63
N TRP A 87 -7.18 14.74 3.55
CA TRP A 87 -6.09 15.66 3.29
C TRP A 87 -6.22 16.34 1.93
N ASN A 88 -6.49 15.56 0.86
CA ASN A 88 -6.67 16.09 -0.49
C ASN A 88 -7.88 17.02 -0.63
N ARG A 89 -8.88 16.93 0.25
CA ARG A 89 -10.04 17.84 0.27
C ARG A 89 -9.76 19.18 0.94
N ARG A 90 -8.67 19.28 1.71
CA ARG A 90 -8.29 20.48 2.47
C ARG A 90 -7.23 21.33 1.76
N GLY A 91 -6.61 20.80 0.70
CA GLY A 91 -5.62 21.49 -0.12
C GLY A 91 -6.17 22.03 -1.42
#